data_AF-A0A526VEU3-F1
#
_entry.id   AF-A0A526VEU3-F1
#
_cell.length_a   1.000
_cell.length_b   1.000
_cell.length_c   1.000
_cell.angle_alpha   90.00
_cell.angle_beta   90.00
_cell.angle_gamma   90.00
#
_symmetry.space_group_name_H-M   'P 1'
#
loop_
_entity.id
_entity.type
_entity.pdbx_description
1 polymer ?
#
loop_
_entity_poly.entity_id
_entity_poly.type
_entity_poly.pdbx_seq_one_letter_code
_entity_poly.pdbx_strand_id
1 'polypeptide(L)'
;MSDDWKKKISGCFGEKDLIFAGHPSDENSAFELLKSLRKDAIGWAETKEAINQWLASQNANAAHTSRQLAKVGEHFKPWILD
;
A
#
# COMPACT_ATOMS: atom_id res chain seq x y z
N MET A 1 -9.71 -17.47 -2.77
CA MET A 1 -9.74 -16.10 -2.21
C MET A 1 -9.00 -15.22 -3.21
N SER A 2 -9.62 -14.15 -3.68
CA SER A 2 -9.07 -13.39 -4.80
C SER A 2 -8.12 -12.31 -4.26
N ASP A 3 -6.84 -12.38 -4.64
CA ASP A 3 -5.81 -11.35 -4.43
C ASP A 3 -6.10 -10.01 -5.16
N ASP A 4 -7.37 -9.67 -5.38
CA ASP A 4 -7.78 -8.53 -6.20
C ASP A 4 -7.38 -7.19 -5.57
N TRP A 5 -7.32 -7.13 -4.24
CA TRP A 5 -6.82 -5.95 -3.52
C TRP A 5 -5.36 -5.64 -3.84
N LYS A 6 -4.52 -6.64 -4.16
CA LYS A 6 -3.10 -6.42 -4.51
C LYS A 6 -2.94 -5.61 -5.79
N LYS A 7 -3.91 -5.70 -6.72
CA LYS A 7 -3.92 -4.89 -7.95
C LYS A 7 -4.18 -3.41 -7.66
N LYS A 8 -4.81 -3.09 -6.53
CA LYS A 8 -5.08 -1.71 -6.12
C LYS A 8 -3.85 -1.02 -5.52
N ILE A 9 -2.81 -1.79 -5.16
CA ILE A 9 -1.56 -1.27 -4.59
C ILE A 9 -0.96 -0.22 -5.52
N SER A 10 -0.83 -0.51 -6.82
CA SER A 10 -0.18 0.42 -7.76
C SER A 10 -0.86 1.78 -7.85
N GLY A 11 -2.18 1.85 -7.67
CA GLY A 11 -2.93 3.11 -7.69
C GLY A 11 -2.66 4.00 -6.46
N CYS A 12 -2.05 3.47 -5.41
CA CYS A 12 -1.76 4.21 -4.18
C CYS A 12 -0.41 4.95 -4.24
N PHE A 13 0.36 4.78 -5.32
CA PHE A 13 1.70 5.32 -5.47
C PHE A 13 1.83 6.12 -6.78
N GLY A 14 2.65 7.16 -6.77
CA GLY A 14 3.03 7.87 -7.97
C GLY A 14 3.71 6.94 -8.99
N GLU A 15 3.31 7.01 -10.26
CA GLU A 15 3.78 6.09 -11.32
C GLU A 15 5.29 6.14 -11.58
N LYS A 16 5.94 7.27 -11.28
CA LYS A 16 7.37 7.49 -11.56
C LYS A 16 8.24 7.47 -10.31
N ASP A 17 7.79 8.15 -9.26
CA ASP A 17 8.52 8.35 -8.01
C ASP A 17 8.18 7.31 -6.94
N LEU A 18 7.12 6.51 -7.15
CA LEU A 18 6.65 5.51 -6.20
C LEU A 18 6.39 6.08 -4.81
N ILE A 19 5.97 7.35 -4.71
CA ILE A 19 5.61 7.96 -3.42
C ILE A 19 4.18 7.55 -3.08
N PHE A 20 4.00 7.04 -1.88
CA PHE A 20 2.68 6.70 -1.36
C PHE A 20 1.85 7.97 -1.10
N ALA A 21 0.60 7.96 -1.58
CA ALA A 21 -0.36 9.05 -1.41
C ALA A 21 0.24 10.43 -1.77
N GLY A 22 1.02 10.50 -2.85
CA GLY A 22 1.73 11.72 -3.29
C GLY A 22 0.80 12.75 -3.94
N HIS A 23 -0.29 12.28 -4.56
CA HIS A 23 -1.34 13.08 -5.17
C HIS A 23 -2.72 12.76 -4.59
N PRO A 24 -3.71 13.67 -4.73
CA PRO A 24 -5.09 13.42 -4.28
C PRO A 24 -5.72 12.13 -4.87
N SER A 25 -5.34 11.78 -6.10
CA SER A 25 -5.81 10.54 -6.74
C SER A 25 -5.21 9.28 -6.10
N ASP A 26 -3.95 9.37 -5.65
CA ASP A 26 -3.25 8.29 -4.96
C ASP A 26 -3.84 8.09 -3.56
N GLU A 27 -4.16 9.19 -2.87
CA GLU A 27 -4.81 9.17 -1.57
C GLU A 27 -6.20 8.53 -1.65
N ASN A 28 -7.01 8.89 -2.66
CA ASN A 28 -8.31 8.28 -2.88
C ASN A 28 -8.18 6.77 -3.16
N SER A 29 -7.17 6.37 -3.94
CA SER A 29 -6.88 4.95 -4.18
C SER A 29 -6.43 4.22 -2.92
N ALA A 30 -5.63 4.86 -2.07
CA ALA A 30 -5.21 4.32 -0.78
C ALA A 30 -6.41 4.11 0.15
N PHE A 31 -7.39 5.00 0.13
CA PHE A 31 -8.64 4.82 0.88
C PHE A 31 -9.49 3.66 0.36
N GLU A 32 -9.62 3.49 -0.96
CA GLU A 32 -10.33 2.35 -1.55
C GLU A 32 -9.62 1.02 -1.31
N LEU A 33 -8.28 1.02 -1.31
CA LEU A 33 -7.48 -0.12 -0.88
C LEU A 33 -7.78 -0.44 0.60
N LEU A 34 -7.73 0.57 1.48
CA LEU A 34 -8.01 0.40 2.91
C LEU A 34 -9.39 -0.23 3.17
N LYS A 35 -10.42 0.25 2.47
CA LYS A 35 -11.77 -0.32 2.54
C LYS A 35 -11.81 -1.79 2.12
N SER A 36 -11.03 -2.15 1.09
CA SER A 36 -10.91 -3.54 0.62
C SER A 36 -10.22 -4.41 1.68
N LEU A 37 -9.09 -3.93 2.24
CA LEU A 37 -8.37 -4.63 3.30
C LEU A 37 -9.27 -4.90 4.52
N ARG A 38 -10.03 -3.89 4.96
CA ARG A 38 -10.98 -4.07 6.09
C ARG A 38 -12.10 -5.05 5.75
N LYS A 39 -12.67 -4.97 4.56
CA LYS A 39 -13.75 -5.86 4.11
C LYS A 39 -13.30 -7.31 4.06
N ASP A 40 -12.09 -7.54 3.59
CA ASP A 40 -11.50 -8.87 3.40
C ASP A 40 -10.74 -9.36 4.64
N ALA A 41 -10.79 -8.61 5.75
CA ALA A 41 -10.11 -8.89 7.02
C ALA A 41 -8.59 -9.11 6.87
N ILE A 42 -7.96 -8.38 5.94
CA ILE A 42 -6.52 -8.43 5.69
C ILE A 42 -5.79 -7.53 6.70
N GLY A 43 -4.79 -8.10 7.37
CA GLY A 43 -4.04 -7.41 8.40
C GLY A 43 -2.85 -6.61 7.89
N TRP A 44 -2.23 -5.85 8.80
CA TRP A 44 -1.07 -5.01 8.45
C TRP A 44 0.14 -5.84 7.98
N ALA A 45 0.43 -6.97 8.62
CA ALA A 45 1.57 -7.81 8.26
C ALA A 45 1.51 -8.28 6.79
N GLU A 46 0.35 -8.79 6.36
CA GLU A 46 0.12 -9.24 4.98
C GLU A 46 0.13 -8.05 4.00
N THR A 47 -0.49 -6.94 4.38
CA THR A 47 -0.51 -5.71 3.58
C THR A 47 0.91 -5.19 3.33
N LYS A 48 1.72 -5.14 4.40
CA LYS A 48 3.12 -4.69 4.34
C LYS A 48 3.94 -5.60 3.43
N GLU A 49 3.78 -6.92 3.54
CA GLU A 49 4.50 -7.87 2.70
C GLU A 49 4.17 -7.67 1.22
N ALA A 50 2.88 -7.55 0.87
CA ALA A 50 2.46 -7.35 -0.51
C ALA A 50 2.97 -6.03 -1.10
N ILE A 51 2.92 -4.93 -0.33
CA ILE A 51 3.45 -3.64 -0.78
C ILE A 51 4.97 -3.69 -0.95
N ASN A 52 5.68 -4.35 -0.03
CA ASN A 52 7.11 -4.53 -0.13
C ASN A 52 7.51 -5.32 -1.39
N GLN A 53 6.80 -6.41 -1.69
CA GLN A 53 6.99 -7.18 -2.92
C GLN A 53 6.72 -6.35 -4.18
N TRP A 54 5.65 -5.54 -4.17
CA TRP A 54 5.32 -4.67 -5.30
C TRP A 54 6.41 -3.60 -5.52
N LEU A 55 6.86 -2.91 -4.46
CA LEU A 55 7.94 -1.92 -4.53
C LEU A 55 9.26 -2.54 -5.03
N ALA A 56 9.59 -3.74 -4.55
CA ALA A 56 10.75 -4.47 -5.04
C ALA A 56 10.63 -4.79 -6.54
N SER A 57 9.45 -5.18 -7.03
CA SER A 57 9.18 -5.40 -8.45
C SER A 57 9.28 -4.11 -9.29
N GLN A 58 9.12 -2.93 -8.68
CA GLN A 58 9.32 -1.64 -9.33
C GLN A 58 10.78 -1.15 -9.27
N ASN A 59 11.72 -1.99 -8.81
CA ASN A 59 13.14 -1.64 -8.59
C ASN A 59 13.32 -0.46 -7.61
N ALA A 60 12.40 -0.29 -6.65
CA ALA A 60 12.57 0.69 -5.59
C ALA A 60 13.77 0.34 -4.72
N ASN A 61 14.63 1.31 -4.43
CA ASN A 61 15.76 1.10 -3.52
C ASN A 61 15.28 0.88 -2.08
N ALA A 62 16.10 0.21 -1.26
CA ALA A 62 15.73 -0.17 0.10
C ALA A 62 15.37 1.03 1.01
N ALA A 63 16.08 2.15 0.87
CA ALA A 63 15.82 3.35 1.67
C ALA A 63 14.45 3.98 1.33
N HIS A 64 14.12 4.05 0.05
CA HIS A 64 12.83 4.50 -0.44
C HIS A 64 11.72 3.56 0.00
N THR A 65 11.89 2.25 -0.20
CA THR A 65 10.93 1.23 0.22
C THR A 65 10.63 1.33 1.71
N SER A 66 11.65 1.45 2.57
CA SER A 66 11.45 1.62 4.01
C SER A 66 10.68 2.90 4.35
N ARG A 67 10.97 4.01 3.66
CA ARG A 67 10.26 5.28 3.87
C ARG A 67 8.79 5.18 3.45
N GLN A 68 8.49 4.55 2.32
CA GLN A 68 7.12 4.41 1.85
C GLN A 68 6.33 3.44 2.72
N LEU A 69 6.91 2.31 3.14
CA LEU A 69 6.26 1.37 4.06
C LEU A 69 5.94 2.01 5.42
N ALA A 70 6.79 2.91 5.90
CA ALA A 70 6.50 3.68 7.11
C ALA A 70 5.23 4.54 6.92
N LYS A 71 5.16 5.31 5.83
CA LYS A 71 3.99 6.12 5.49
C LYS A 71 2.72 5.29 5.34
N VAL A 72 2.77 4.19 4.59
CA VAL A 72 1.62 3.28 4.45
C VAL A 72 1.17 2.81 5.84
N GLY A 73 2.12 2.47 6.71
CA GLY A 73 1.84 2.07 8.08
C GLY A 73 1.10 3.13 8.88
N GLU A 74 1.52 4.39 8.79
CA GLU A 74 0.82 5.52 9.44
C GLU A 74 -0.63 5.66 8.96
N HIS A 75 -0.88 5.40 7.68
CA HIS A 75 -2.23 5.50 7.10
C HIS A 75 -3.11 4.29 7.39
N PHE A 76 -2.56 3.08 7.41
CA PHE A 76 -3.36 1.86 7.40
C PHE A 76 -3.48 1.21 8.77
N LYS A 77 -2.41 1.17 9.57
CA LYS A 77 -2.41 0.53 10.90
C LYS A 77 -3.54 1.00 11.83
N PRO A 78 -4.00 2.27 11.81
CA PRO A 78 -5.10 2.68 12.68
C PRO A 78 -6.45 2.00 12.36
N TRP A 79 -6.58 1.35 11.19
CA TRP A 79 -7.87 0.93 10.65
C TRP A 79 -7.96 -0.56 10.29
N ILE A 80 -6.84 -1.24 10.08
CA ILE A 80 -6.79 -2.68 9.78
C ILE A 80 -6.16 -3.44 10.94
N LEU A 81 -6.57 -4.69 11.10
CA LEU A 81 -6.18 -5.52 12.24
C LEU A 81 -4.72 -5.98 12.13
N ASP A 82 -3.93 -5.56 13.11
CA ASP A 82 -2.78 -6.25 13.70
C ASP A 82 -2.65 -5.71 15.14
#